data_AF-A0ABD0PNM8-F1
#
_entry.id   AF-A0ABD0PNM8-F1
#
_cell.length_a   1.000
_cell.length_b   1.000
_cell.length_c   1.000
_cell.angle_alpha   90.00
_cell.angle_beta   90.00
_cell.angle_gamma   90.00
#
_symmetry.space_group_name_H-M   'P 1'
#
loop_
_entity.id
_entity.type
_entity.pdbx_description
1 polymer ?
#
loop_
_entity_poly.entity_id
_entity_poly.type
_entity_poly.pdbx_seq_one_letter_code
_entity_poly.pdbx_strand_id
1 'polypeptide(L)' 'MVVFTCNSCGESVKKAQVETHVLKCRSCQVLSCIDCGKDFWGDDYKNHIKCISEDQKYGGKDFQPKENKGDVKQQQWIQ' A
#
# COMPACT_ATOMS: atom_id res chain seq x y z
N MET A 1 -4.23 -7.05 -5.76
CA MET A 1 -5.05 -7.04 -4.53
C MET A 1 -4.09 -6.92 -3.37
N VAL A 2 -4.21 -5.89 -2.53
CA VAL A 2 -3.22 -5.61 -1.46
C VAL A 2 -3.62 -6.30 -0.17
N VAL A 3 -2.66 -6.96 0.49
CA VAL A 3 -2.84 -7.65 1.77
C VAL A 3 -2.00 -6.98 2.84
N PHE A 4 -2.59 -6.83 4.02
CA PHE A 4 -1.97 -6.28 5.21
C PHE A 4 -1.86 -7.35 6.29
N THR A 5 -0.93 -7.19 7.21
CA THR A 5 -0.82 -8.00 8.41
C THR A 5 -1.09 -7.11 9.61
N CYS A 6 -2.00 -7.54 10.48
CA CYS A 6 -2.26 -6.84 11.74
C CYS A 6 -1.10 -7.10 12.71
N ASN A 7 -0.43 -6.05 13.17
CA ASN A 7 0.69 -6.19 14.11
C ASN A 7 0.23 -6.68 15.50
N SER A 8 -1.05 -6.51 15.83
CA SER A 8 -1.58 -6.84 17.16
C SER A 8 -2.01 -8.29 17.31
N CYS A 9 -2.47 -8.93 16.23
CA CYS A 9 -2.91 -10.33 16.26
C CYS A 9 -2.17 -11.23 15.27
N GLY A 10 -1.32 -10.67 14.39
CA GLY A 10 -0.55 -11.42 13.39
C GLY A 10 -1.39 -11.95 12.21
N GLU A 11 -2.67 -11.57 12.10
CA GLU A 11 -3.55 -12.08 11.07
C GLU A 11 -3.37 -11.30 9.76
N SER A 12 -3.37 -12.01 8.62
CA SER A 12 -3.31 -11.42 7.29
C SER A 12 -4.70 -11.02 6.81
N VAL A 13 -4.90 -9.73 6.60
CA VAL A 13 -6.17 -9.08 6.30
C VAL A 13 -6.12 -8.41 4.92
N LYS A 14 -7.07 -8.76 4.04
CA LYS A 14 -7.23 -8.11 2.73
C LYS A 14 -7.74 -6.69 2.93
N LYS A 15 -7.39 -5.73 2.05
CA LYS A 15 -7.85 -4.33 2.13
C LYS A 15 -9.37 -4.19 2.38
N ALA A 16 -10.20 -4.94 1.66
CA ALA A 16 -11.66 -4.91 1.81
C ALA A 16 -12.18 -5.45 3.15
N GLN A 17 -11.36 -6.24 3.86
CA GLN A 17 -11.69 -6.82 5.16
C GLN A 17 -11.06 -6.08 6.33
N VAL A 18 -10.22 -5.05 6.08
CA VAL A 18 -9.57 -4.28 7.14
C VAL A 18 -10.60 -3.62 8.04
N GLU A 19 -11.67 -3.06 7.49
CA GLU A 19 -12.72 -2.42 8.30
C GLU A 19 -13.39 -3.42 9.25
N THR A 20 -13.79 -4.59 8.73
CA THR A 20 -14.34 -5.68 9.54
C THR A 20 -13.33 -6.18 10.58
N HIS A 21 -12.05 -6.23 10.23
CA HIS A 21 -10.99 -6.66 11.14
C HIS A 21 -10.77 -5.67 12.28
N VAL A 22 -10.67 -4.37 12.01
CA VAL A 22 -10.49 -3.33 13.04
C VAL A 22 -11.66 -3.32 14.03
N LEU A 23 -12.88 -3.60 13.56
CA LEU A 23 -14.05 -3.75 14.43
C LEU A 23 -13.94 -4.96 15.38
N LYS A 24 -13.37 -6.08 14.92
CA LYS A 24 -13.15 -7.29 15.74
C LYS A 24 -11.92 -7.18 16.63
N CYS A 25 -10.83 -6.65 16.08
CA CYS A 25 -9.54 -6.47 16.71
C CYS A 25 -9.35 -4.99 17.05
N ARG A 26 -9.92 -4.56 18.19
CA ARG A 26 -9.82 -3.18 18.67
C ARG A 26 -8.39 -2.71 18.96
N SER A 27 -7.47 -3.65 19.16
CA SER A 27 -6.05 -3.35 19.37
C SER A 27 -5.27 -3.15 18.06
N CYS A 28 -5.91 -3.26 16.89
CA CYS A 28 -5.26 -3.07 15.59
C CYS A 28 -4.93 -1.58 15.36
N GLN A 29 -3.77 -1.14 15.85
CA GLN A 29 -3.24 0.23 15.61
C GLN A 29 -2.37 0.30 14.35
N VAL A 30 -1.67 -0.80 14.03
CA VAL A 30 -0.67 -0.86 12.96
C VAL A 30 -0.96 -2.05 12.05
N LEU A 31 -0.98 -1.75 10.75
CA LEU A 31 -1.13 -2.71 9.68
C LEU A 31 0.11 -2.64 8.78
N SER A 32 0.81 -3.73 8.61
CA SER A 32 1.99 -3.79 7.74
C SER A 32 1.60 -4.40 6.40
N CYS A 33 1.85 -3.72 5.29
CA CYS A 33 1.59 -4.32 3.98
C CYS A 33 2.60 -5.44 3.71
N ILE A 34 2.12 -6.62 3.30
CA ILE A 34 2.97 -7.78 3.06
C ILE A 34 3.83 -7.59 1.81
N ASP A 35 3.27 -6.95 0.78
CA ASP A 35 3.95 -6.75 -0.50
C ASP A 35 5.05 -5.69 -0.41
N CYS A 36 4.81 -4.55 0.24
CA CYS A 36 5.80 -3.47 0.32
C CYS A 36 6.55 -3.40 1.65
N GLY A 37 6.05 -4.05 2.71
CA GLY A 37 6.65 -4.01 4.05
C GLY A 37 6.54 -2.65 4.75
N LYS A 38 5.70 -1.74 4.26
CA LYS A 38 5.45 -0.45 4.92
C LYS A 38 4.41 -0.64 6.03
N ASP A 39 4.65 0.00 7.17
CA ASP A 39 3.71 0.08 8.27
C ASP A 39 2.74 1.24 8.08
N PHE A 40 1.46 0.96 8.27
CA PHE A 40 0.35 1.89 8.15
C PHE A 40 -0.32 2.05 9.51
N TRP A 41 -0.47 3.29 9.95
CA TRP A 41 -1.06 3.63 11.24
C TRP A 41 -2.48 4.16 11.03
N GLY A 42 -3.42 3.66 11.83
CA GLY A 42 -4.83 4.09 11.74
C GLY A 42 -5.41 3.90 10.34
N ASP A 43 -5.85 4.99 9.70
CA ASP A 43 -6.49 4.99 8.38
C ASP A 43 -5.52 5.13 7.19
N ASP A 44 -4.19 5.19 7.40
CA ASP A 44 -3.20 5.40 6.32
C ASP A 44 -3.29 4.32 5.22
N TYR A 45 -3.70 3.09 5.59
CA TYR A 45 -3.89 1.97 4.66
C TYR A 45 -4.94 2.25 3.57
N LYS A 46 -5.89 3.18 3.80
CA LYS A 46 -6.92 3.54 2.80
C LYS A 46 -6.28 4.15 1.55
N ASN A 47 -5.27 4.99 1.74
CA ASN A 47 -4.50 5.62 0.66
C ASN A 47 -3.54 4.65 -0.03
N HIS A 48 -3.31 3.46 0.53
CA HIS A 48 -2.50 2.43 -0.10
C HIS A 48 -3.32 1.68 -1.16
N ILE A 49 -3.32 2.22 -2.38
CA ILE A 49 -4.06 1.68 -3.53
C ILE A 49 -3.14 0.83 -4.42
N LYS A 50 -1.86 1.21 -4.52
CA LYS A 50 -0.82 0.49 -5.25
C LYS A 50 0.40 0.33 -4.34
N CYS A 51 0.93 -0.88 -4.26
CA CYS A 51 2.21 -1.14 -3.61
C CYS A 51 3.32 -0.41 -4.36
N ILE A 52 4.30 0.12 -3.63
CA ILE A 52 5.51 0.65 -4.25
C ILE A 52 6.27 -0.50 -4.92
N SER A 53 6.80 -0.28 -6.13
CA SER A 53 7.66 -1.26 -6.78
C SER A 53 8.98 -1.42 -6.03
N GLU A 54 9.66 -2.55 -6.20
CA GLU A 54 10.97 -2.80 -5.58
C GLU A 54 11.99 -1.68 -5.87
N ASP A 55 11.95 -1.09 -7.07
CA ASP A 55 12.75 0.09 -7.45
C ASP A 55 12.55 1.32 -6.55
N GLN A 56 11.35 1.53 -6.01
CA GLN A 56 11.05 2.62 -5.06
C GLN A 56 11.51 2.29 -3.63
N LYS A 57 11.64 1.01 -3.30
CA LYS A 57 12.03 0.53 -1.97
C LYS A 57 13.55 0.46 -1.81
N TYR A 58 14.28 0.10 -2.86
CA TYR A 58 15.74 0.01 -2.87
C TYR A 58 16.45 1.14 -3.64
N GLY A 59 15.71 1.96 -4.39
CA GLY A 59 16.23 3.22 -4.91
C GLY A 59 16.51 4.14 -3.74
N GLY A 60 17.79 4.27 -3.36
CA GLY A 60 18.23 5.10 -2.24
C GLY A 60 17.85 6.58 -2.36
N LYS A 61 18.57 7.45 -1.64
CA LYS A 61 18.29 8.90 -1.50
C LYS A 61 18.16 9.72 -2.81
N ASP A 62 18.36 9.09 -3.97
CA ASP A 62 18.24 9.65 -5.32
C ASP A 62 17.05 9.11 -6.14
N PHE A 63 16.04 8.47 -5.51
CA PHE A 63 14.84 8.05 -6.23
C PHE A 63 14.00 9.26 -6.67
N GLN A 64 14.28 9.75 -7.87
CA GLN A 64 13.39 10.63 -8.63
C GLN A 64 12.22 9.77 -9.13
N PRO A 65 10.96 10.05 -8.76
CA PRO A 65 9.81 9.35 -9.31
C PRO A 65 9.79 9.59 -10.83
N LYS A 66 10.31 8.63 -11.61
CA LYS A 66 10.16 8.65 -13.05
C LYS A 66 8.70 8.39 -13.35
N GLU A 67 8.03 9.45 -13.75
CA GLU A 67 6.70 9.42 -14.35
C GLU A 67 6.61 8.26 -15.34
N ASN A 68 5.57 7.44 -15.17
CA ASN A 68 5.38 6.22 -15.93
C ASN A 68 5.08 6.61 -17.39
N LYS A 69 6.04 6.41 -18.29
CA LYS A 69 5.94 6.72 -19.74
C LYS A 69 4.73 6.07 -20.46
N GLY A 70 4.03 5.15 -19.82
CA GLY A 70 2.77 4.58 -20.33
C GLY A 70 1.59 5.56 -20.26
N ASP A 71 1.53 6.43 -19.24
CA ASP A 71 0.45 7.42 -19.08
C ASP A 71 0.55 8.54 -20.13
N VAL A 72 1.79 8.97 -20.42
CA VAL A 72 2.09 9.98 -21.45
C VAL A 72 1.63 9.55 -22.85
N LYS A 73 1.74 8.25 -23.17
CA LYS A 73 1.32 7.73 -24.47
C LYS A 73 -0.21 7.67 -24.62
N GLN A 74 -0.95 7.46 -23.54
CA GLN A 74 -2.41 7.40 -23.59
C GLN A 74 -3.02 8.80 -23.77
N GLN A 75 -2.40 9.85 -23.23
CA GLN A 75 -2.84 11.23 -23.44
C GLN A 75 -2.60 11.72 -24.88
N GLN A 76 -1.58 11.20 -25.56
CA GLN A 76 -1.26 11.58 -26.94
C GLN A 76 -2.23 11.00 -28.00
N TRP A 77 -3.04 10.00 -27.66
CA TRP A 77 -4.04 9.41 -28.57
C TRP A 77 -5.42 10.08 -28.49
N ILE A 78 -5.60 11.03 -27.57
CA ILE A 78 -6.86 11.75 -27.35
C ILE A 78 -6.83 13.16 -28.01
N GLN A 79 -5.70 13.57 -28.60
CA GLN A 79 -5.56 14.85 -29.31
C GLN A 79 -5.85 14.73 -30.80
#